data_AF-A0A2G9TJR9-F1
#
_entry.id   AF-A0A2G9TJR9-F1
#
_cell.length_a   1.000
_cell.length_b   1.000
_cell.length_c   1.000
_cell.angle_alpha   90.00
_cell.angle_beta   90.00
_cell.angle_gamma   90.00
#
_symmetry.space_group_name_H-M   'P 1'
#
loop_
_entity.id
_entity.type
_entity.pdbx_description
1 polymer ?
#
loop_
_entity_poly.entity_id
_entity_poly.type
_entity_poly.pdbx_seq_one_letter_code
_entity_poly.pdbx_strand_id
1 'polypeptide(L)'
;SCLDDRSLCDPHAECVPGEGGHYVCNCHYGYRGNGRTCTPDSDSRDDVLLVSRGMAIFHRGINPEVPGKQLVVIPHHIAVGLDYDCQDARFVWSDIS
;
A
#
# COMPACT_ATOMS: atom_id res chain seq x y z
N SER A 1 -0.31 -12.20 -16.02
CA SER A 1 -0.51 -11.24 -14.92
C SER A 1 0.40 -11.61 -13.76
N CYS A 2 0.70 -10.73 -12.79
CA CYS A 2 1.43 -11.17 -11.59
C CYS A 2 0.63 -12.18 -10.74
N LEU A 3 -0.68 -12.30 -11.03
CA LEU A 3 -1.55 -13.33 -10.49
C LEU A 3 -1.14 -14.73 -10.96
N ASP A 4 -0.73 -14.86 -12.23
CA ASP A 4 -0.37 -16.14 -12.85
C ASP A 4 1.11 -16.48 -12.60
N ASP A 5 1.96 -15.46 -12.51
CA ASP A 5 3.39 -15.58 -12.28
C ASP A 5 3.86 -14.53 -11.27
N ARG A 6 4.10 -14.98 -10.03
CA ARG A 6 4.55 -14.13 -8.92
C ARG A 6 5.98 -13.64 -9.09
N SER A 7 6.80 -14.32 -9.91
CA SER A 7 8.20 -13.92 -10.15
C SER A 7 8.34 -12.62 -10.94
N LEU A 8 7.24 -12.14 -11.53
CA LEU A 8 7.18 -10.84 -12.19
C LEU A 8 7.33 -9.65 -11.23
N CYS A 9 7.11 -9.86 -9.93
CA CYS A 9 7.24 -8.83 -8.92
C CYS A 9 8.62 -8.86 -8.26
N ASP A 10 9.07 -7.69 -7.82
CA ASP A 10 10.25 -7.59 -6.96
C ASP A 10 10.05 -8.43 -5.68
N PRO A 11 11.11 -9.01 -5.07
CA PRO A 11 11.01 -9.69 -3.77
C PRO A 11 10.43 -8.82 -2.64
N HIS A 12 10.53 -7.49 -2.75
CA HIS A 12 9.93 -6.53 -1.83
C HIS A 12 8.59 -5.97 -2.35
N ALA A 13 7.88 -6.73 -3.19
CA ALA A 13 6.56 -6.38 -3.69
C ALA A 13 5.58 -7.54 -3.57
N GLU A 14 4.30 -7.17 -3.47
CA GLU A 14 3.20 -8.10 -3.47
C GLU A 14 2.33 -7.90 -4.72
N CYS A 15 1.85 -8.99 -5.31
CA CYS A 15 0.87 -8.92 -6.38
C CYS A 15 -0.53 -8.72 -5.78
N VAL A 16 -1.12 -7.56 -6.04
CA VAL A 16 -2.40 -7.13 -5.48
C VAL A 16 -3.39 -6.76 -6.59
N PRO A 17 -4.71 -6.81 -6.33
CA PRO A 17 -5.70 -6.23 -7.22
C PRO A 17 -5.43 -4.73 -7.45
N GLY A 18 -5.37 -4.34 -8.71
CA GLY A 18 -5.32 -2.96 -9.19
C GLY A 18 -6.67 -2.47 -9.72
N GLU A 19 -6.69 -1.27 -10.30
CA GLU A 19 -7.91 -0.69 -10.87
C GLU A 19 -8.44 -1.52 -12.06
N GLY A 20 -9.75 -1.54 -12.33
CA GLY A 20 -10.27 -2.22 -13.53
C GLY A 20 -10.04 -3.74 -13.59
N GLY A 21 -9.76 -4.39 -12.45
CA GLY A 21 -9.69 -5.85 -12.32
C GLY A 21 -8.38 -6.50 -12.76
N HIS A 22 -7.36 -5.72 -13.14
CA HIS A 22 -6.02 -6.27 -13.37
C HIS A 22 -5.24 -6.39 -12.06
N TYR A 23 -4.24 -7.27 -12.01
CA TYR A 23 -3.34 -7.39 -10.85
C TYR A 23 -2.01 -6.69 -11.15
N VAL A 24 -1.51 -5.95 -10.16
CA VAL A 24 -0.27 -5.18 -10.23
C VAL A 24 0.67 -5.59 -9.12
N CYS A 25 1.98 -5.51 -9.39
CA CYS A 25 2.97 -5.59 -8.33
C CYS A 25 2.99 -4.27 -7.58
N ASN A 26 2.90 -4.32 -6.26
CA ASN A 26 2.92 -3.17 -5.38
C ASN A 26 4.04 -3.34 -4.35
N CYS A 27 4.98 -2.40 -4.29
CA CYS A 27 6.09 -2.48 -3.34
C CYS A 27 5.56 -2.47 -1.90
N HIS A 28 6.16 -3.28 -1.03
CA HIS A 28 5.87 -3.31 0.40
C HIS A 28 6.11 -1.94 1.06
N TYR A 29 5.52 -1.74 2.23
CA TYR A 29 5.78 -0.56 3.05
C TYR A 29 7.30 -0.38 3.29
N GLY A 30 7.79 0.87 3.21
CA GLY A 30 9.22 1.18 3.29
C GLY A 30 10.00 0.98 1.98
N TYR A 31 9.35 0.62 0.88
CA TYR A 31 9.95 0.51 -0.45
C TYR A 31 9.17 1.33 -1.48
N ARG A 32 9.84 1.89 -2.50
CA ARG A 32 9.21 2.62 -3.61
C ARG A 32 9.66 2.09 -4.96
N GLY A 33 8.84 2.32 -5.99
CA GLY A 33 9.14 1.90 -7.36
C GLY A 33 7.89 1.48 -8.12
N ASN A 34 8.09 0.72 -9.19
CA ASN A 34 7.01 0.28 -10.08
C ASN A 34 6.48 -1.13 -9.75
N GLY A 35 6.88 -1.70 -8.60
CA GLY A 35 6.50 -3.04 -8.16
C GLY A 35 7.29 -4.19 -8.78
N ARG A 36 7.93 -3.98 -9.95
CA ARG A 36 8.89 -4.93 -10.55
C ARG A 36 10.32 -4.63 -10.13
N THR A 37 10.56 -3.39 -9.72
CA THR A 37 11.79 -2.94 -9.10
C THR A 37 11.39 -2.06 -7.93
N CYS A 38 11.79 -2.47 -6.73
CA CYS A 38 11.51 -1.76 -5.49
C CYS A 38 12.82 -1.38 -4.81
N THR A 39 12.97 -0.11 -4.47
CA THR A 39 14.12 0.41 -3.72
C THR A 39 13.66 0.88 -2.35
N PRO A 40 14.52 0.78 -1.30
CA PRO A 40 14.18 1.32 0.00
C PRO A 40 13.76 2.78 -0.11
N ASP A 41 12.61 3.10 0.47
CA ASP A 41 12.11 4.46 0.47
C ASP A 41 12.91 5.24 1.51
N SER A 42 13.76 6.15 1.03
CA SER A 42 14.60 7.01 1.86
C SER A 42 13.88 8.29 2.27
N ASP A 43 12.71 8.56 1.70
CA ASP A 43 11.99 9.80 1.96
C ASP A 43 11.42 9.80 3.37
N SER A 44 11.70 10.91 4.06
CA SER A 44 11.31 11.18 5.43
C SER A 44 9.79 11.13 5.60
N ARG A 45 9.39 10.82 6.83
CA ARG A 45 8.01 10.68 7.32
C ARG A 45 7.21 11.98 7.31
N ASP A 46 7.52 12.91 6.41
CA ASP A 46 7.01 14.26 6.48
C ASP A 46 5.67 14.35 5.73
N ASP A 47 4.61 14.58 6.51
CA ASP A 47 3.24 14.90 6.10
C ASP A 47 2.51 13.85 5.25
N VAL A 48 2.27 12.72 5.90
CA VAL A 48 1.55 11.56 5.36
C VAL A 48 0.14 11.48 5.89
N LEU A 49 -0.81 11.22 5.00
CA LEU A 49 -2.18 10.83 5.32
C LEU A 49 -2.41 9.35 5.01
N LEU A 50 -3.00 8.64 5.96
CA LEU A 50 -3.54 7.29 5.76
C LEU A 50 -5.01 7.40 5.37
N VAL A 51 -5.37 6.83 4.23
CA VAL A 51 -6.72 6.91 3.67
C VAL A 51 -7.25 5.51 3.44
N SER A 52 -8.37 5.14 4.07
CA SER A 52 -9.10 3.91 3.72
C SER A 52 -10.06 4.18 2.57
N ARG A 53 -10.07 3.29 1.57
CA ARG A 53 -11.06 3.30 0.49
C ARG A 53 -11.34 1.87 0.03
N GLY A 54 -12.54 1.39 0.34
CA GLY A 54 -12.94 0.01 0.03
C GLY A 54 -12.04 -1.01 0.75
N MET A 55 -11.50 -1.95 -0.02
CA MET A 55 -10.63 -3.03 0.47
C MET A 55 -9.14 -2.65 0.61
N ALA A 56 -8.83 -1.35 0.51
CA ALA A 56 -7.45 -0.88 0.53
C ALA A 56 -7.23 0.31 1.47
N ILE A 57 -6.02 0.35 2.04
CA ILE A 57 -5.49 1.48 2.82
C ILE A 57 -4.36 2.10 1.99
N PHE A 58 -4.42 3.42 1.81
CA PHE A 58 -3.51 4.19 0.98
C PHE A 58 -2.67 5.14 1.83
N HIS A 59 -1.42 5.29 1.44
CA HIS A 59 -0.50 6.36 1.82
C HIS A 59 -0.65 7.51 0.82
N ARG A 60 -1.06 8.69 1.26
CA ARG A 60 -1.13 9.89 0.42
C ARG A 60 -0.31 11.00 1.07
N GLY A 61 0.52 11.66 0.28
CA GLY A 61 1.06 12.97 0.67
C GLY A 61 -0.04 14.04 0.61
N ILE A 62 0.19 15.16 1.31
CA ILE A 62 -0.66 16.35 1.24
C ILE A 62 -0.63 17.04 -0.15
N ASN A 63 0.40 16.77 -0.96
CA ASN A 63 0.47 17.25 -2.33
C ASN A 63 -0.38 16.35 -3.26
N PRO A 64 -1.48 16.86 -3.84
CA PRO A 64 -2.37 16.06 -4.68
C PRO A 64 -1.74 15.58 -6.00
N GLU A 65 -0.69 16.28 -6.48
CA GLU A 65 0.04 15.94 -7.71
C GLU A 65 0.88 14.67 -7.57
N VAL A 66 1.21 14.29 -6.33
CA VAL A 66 1.95 13.06 -6.04
C VAL A 66 0.96 11.91 -5.87
N PRO A 67 1.00 10.89 -6.74
CA PRO A 67 0.14 9.73 -6.60
C PRO A 67 0.37 9.04 -5.25
N GLY A 68 -0.73 8.61 -4.63
CA GLY A 68 -0.64 7.79 -3.43
C GLY A 68 -0.12 6.41 -3.70
N LYS A 69 0.33 5.77 -2.64
CA LYS A 69 0.73 4.38 -2.64
C LYS A 69 -0.28 3.53 -1.90
N GLN A 70 -0.67 2.41 -2.49
CA GLN A 70 -1.48 1.42 -1.81
C GLN A 70 -0.60 0.68 -0.78
N LEU A 71 -0.99 0.67 0.49
CA LEU A 71 -0.22 0.03 1.56
C LEU A 71 -0.71 -1.37 1.87
N VAL A 72 -2.02 -1.51 2.04
CA VAL A 72 -2.69 -2.75 2.42
C VAL A 72 -3.84 -2.99 1.48
N VAL A 73 -3.98 -4.23 1.02
CA VAL A 73 -5.06 -4.68 0.14
C VAL A 73 -5.51 -6.04 0.63
N ILE A 74 -6.64 -6.07 1.33
CA ILE A 74 -7.17 -7.31 1.87
C ILE A 74 -8.51 -7.57 1.21
N PRO A 75 -8.64 -8.60 0.36
CA PRO A 75 -9.91 -8.93 -0.29
C PRO A 75 -11.04 -9.03 0.74
N HIS A 76 -12.17 -8.39 0.43
CA HIS A 76 -13.38 -8.36 1.26
C HIS A 76 -13.28 -7.62 2.62
N HIS A 77 -12.13 -7.07 2.97
CA HIS A 77 -11.94 -6.21 4.14
C HIS A 77 -12.60 -4.84 3.92
N ILE A 78 -13.19 -4.23 4.96
CA ILE A 78 -13.52 -2.80 4.97
C ILE A 78 -13.00 -2.17 6.26
N ALA A 79 -11.99 -1.32 6.14
CA ALA A 79 -11.37 -0.70 7.30
C ALA A 79 -12.31 0.36 7.89
N VAL A 80 -12.64 0.21 9.18
CA VAL A 80 -13.56 1.13 9.89
C VAL A 80 -12.79 2.16 10.70
N GLY A 81 -11.70 1.73 11.34
CA GLY A 81 -10.79 2.58 12.09
C GLY A 81 -9.39 2.52 11.51
N LEU A 82 -8.71 3.67 11.48
CA LEU A 82 -7.28 3.79 11.22
C LEU A 82 -6.67 4.58 12.38
N ASP A 83 -5.58 4.08 12.93
CA ASP A 83 -4.81 4.78 13.94
C ASP A 83 -3.31 4.55 13.72
N TYR A 84 -2.49 5.37 14.35
CA TYR A 84 -1.03 5.26 14.28
C TYR A 84 -0.44 5.11 15.68
N ASP A 85 0.23 3.99 15.87
CA ASP A 85 1.02 3.76 17.07
C ASP A 85 2.37 4.47 16.95
N CYS A 86 2.50 5.57 17.67
CA CYS A 86 3.71 6.39 17.72
C CYS A 86 4.90 5.69 18.39
N GLN A 87 4.69 4.70 19.26
CA GLN A 87 5.77 4.03 19.98
C GLN A 87 6.48 3.01 19.07
N ASP A 88 5.68 2.16 18.43
CA ASP A 88 6.21 1.13 17.53
C ASP A 88 6.31 1.61 16.08
N ALA A 89 5.92 2.85 15.82
CA ALA A 89 5.91 3.50 14.52
C ALA A 89 5.18 2.68 13.44
N ARG A 90 4.03 2.12 13.80
CA ARG A 90 3.19 1.29 12.93
C ARG A 90 1.80 1.91 12.80
N PHE A 91 1.18 1.79 11.64
CA PHE A 91 -0.26 2.04 11.55
C PHE A 91 -1.03 0.77 11.95
N VAL A 92 -2.20 0.98 12.53
CA VAL A 92 -3.13 -0.07 12.93
C VAL A 92 -4.49 0.23 12.36
N TRP A 93 -5.26 -0.83 12.09
CA TRP A 93 -6.59 -0.69 11.53
C TRP A 93 -7.53 -1.75 12.09
N SER A 94 -8.83 -1.44 12.10
CA SER A 94 -9.88 -2.38 12.45
C SER A 94 -10.73 -2.74 11.23
N ASP A 95 -11.12 -4.01 11.17
CA ASP A 95 -12.05 -4.55 10.17
C ASP A 95 -13.47 -4.65 10.77
N ILE A 96 -14.50 -4.61 9.93
CA ILE A 96 -15.90 -4.90 10.29
C ILE A 96 -16.29 -6.37 10.08
N SER A 97 -15.46 -7.16 9.41
CA SER A 97 -15.71 -8.58 9.14
C SER A 97 -15.59 -9.51 10.34
#